data_AF-A0A2B4RYP2-F1
#
_entry.id   AF-A0A2B4RYP2-F1
#
_cell.length_a   1.000
_cell.length_b   1.000
_cell.length_c   1.000
_cell.angle_alpha   90.00
_cell.angle_beta   90.00
_cell.angle_gamma   90.00
#
_symmetry.space_group_name_H-M   'P 1'
#
loop_
_entity.id
_entity.type
_entity.pdbx_description
1 polymer ?
#
loop_
_entity_poly.entity_id
_entity_poly.type
_entity_poly.pdbx_seq_one_letter_code
_entity_poly.pdbx_strand_id
1 'polypeptide(L)'
;MQIEICDRNGEATNYRNLGNLFLSLSKYEKAQKYLEKALTIQRVIGDRNGEASSYEKLGNLFKSIGKYEKAREYIEKALIIRMEIGDRIGEASNYGDLGALFGSLGKCEKALEYMEKALTIQIEIGDRNGEASNYGILGSLFGSLGKCRKARECIEKAHTINKEIGHRIGKASNYEILGPLLSTLGDYEEKASLDKNVKTEFVPDLDEFFTESFRGLGILPAQNCEDRSLDDTDSLSDHYRNCALLRDCEDKHIKKNLDLCYKIIVAPVADLLKEPEVIIHPDSCMYQVPFAALTNEEGKYLSESSKLRIVPSLTTLKLIQHSPPQYHSQTDALIVHG
;
A
#
# COMPACT_ATOMS: atom_id res chain seq x y z
N MET A 1 -33.74 24.96 -32.52
CA MET A 1 -32.91 25.17 -31.31
C MET A 1 -33.16 24.12 -30.24
N GLN A 2 -34.38 23.95 -29.70
CA GLN A 2 -34.66 22.94 -28.66
C GLN A 2 -34.41 21.48 -29.12
N ILE A 3 -34.78 21.12 -30.35
CA ILE A 3 -34.53 19.78 -30.92
C ILE A 3 -33.02 19.49 -31.05
N GLU A 4 -32.24 20.48 -31.48
CA GLU A 4 -30.79 20.37 -31.67
C GLU A 4 -30.03 20.28 -30.33
N ILE A 5 -30.51 20.98 -29.29
CA ILE A 5 -29.94 20.85 -27.93
C ILE A 5 -30.26 19.47 -27.33
N CYS A 6 -31.49 18.95 -27.52
CA CYS A 6 -31.87 17.61 -27.05
C CYS A 6 -31.03 16.52 -27.71
N ASP A 7 -30.78 16.63 -29.02
CA ASP A 7 -29.95 15.68 -29.76
C ASP A 7 -28.50 15.69 -29.25
N ARG A 8 -27.92 16.88 -29.07
CA ARG A 8 -26.55 17.02 -28.54
C ARG A 8 -26.41 16.56 -27.10
N ASN A 9 -27.43 16.71 -26.26
CA ASN A 9 -27.40 16.20 -24.89
C ASN A 9 -27.42 14.66 -24.85
N GLY A 10 -28.22 14.04 -25.73
CA GLY A 10 -28.21 12.59 -25.95
C GLY A 10 -26.86 12.09 -26.45
N GLU A 11 -26.28 12.78 -27.44
CA GLU A 11 -24.94 12.48 -27.98
C GLU A 11 -23.86 12.51 -26.89
N ALA A 12 -23.83 13.57 -26.07
CA ALA A 12 -22.87 13.70 -24.98
C ALA A 12 -23.01 12.57 -23.95
N THR A 13 -24.25 12.23 -23.58
CA THR A 13 -24.52 11.13 -22.65
C THR A 13 -24.04 9.79 -23.21
N ASN A 14 -24.27 9.53 -24.50
CA ASN A 14 -23.80 8.32 -25.17
C ASN A 14 -22.27 8.22 -25.18
N TYR A 15 -21.57 9.30 -25.51
CA TYR A 15 -20.10 9.32 -25.46
C TYR A 15 -19.58 9.10 -24.04
N ARG A 16 -20.20 9.71 -23.02
CA ARG A 16 -19.82 9.48 -21.63
C ARG A 16 -20.01 8.03 -21.20
N ASN A 17 -21.11 7.40 -21.64
CA ASN A 17 -21.38 5.99 -21.37
C ASN A 17 -20.38 5.07 -22.08
N LEU A 18 -20.05 5.35 -23.34
CA LEU A 18 -18.98 4.65 -24.06
C LEU A 18 -17.63 4.82 -23.36
N GLY A 19 -17.30 6.04 -22.95
CA GLY A 19 -16.09 6.35 -22.18
C GLY A 19 -16.00 5.50 -20.91
N ASN A 20 -17.10 5.40 -20.16
CA ASN A 20 -17.19 4.57 -18.95
C ASN A 20 -17.02 3.08 -19.25
N LEU A 21 -17.67 2.59 -20.31
CA LEU A 21 -17.56 1.19 -20.73
C LEU A 21 -16.11 0.85 -21.09
N PHE A 22 -15.43 1.71 -21.86
CA PHE A 22 -14.03 1.49 -22.19
C PHE A 22 -13.10 1.60 -20.98
N LEU A 23 -13.44 2.44 -19.99
CA LEU A 23 -12.72 2.51 -18.72
C LEU A 23 -12.83 1.18 -17.96
N SER A 24 -14.03 0.60 -17.85
CA SER A 24 -14.24 -0.73 -17.23
C SER A 24 -13.55 -1.87 -17.99
N LEU A 25 -13.29 -1.69 -19.30
CA LEU A 25 -12.52 -2.63 -20.12
C LEU A 25 -11.01 -2.35 -20.12
N SER A 26 -10.53 -1.41 -19.30
CA SER A 26 -9.13 -0.96 -19.24
C SER A 26 -8.57 -0.45 -20.58
N LYS A 27 -9.45 -0.02 -21.50
CA LYS A 27 -9.09 0.57 -22.80
C LYS A 27 -8.98 2.08 -22.66
N TYR A 28 -7.99 2.53 -21.90
CA TYR A 28 -7.85 3.90 -21.42
C TYR A 28 -7.81 4.96 -22.51
N GLU A 29 -7.11 4.72 -23.63
CA GLU A 29 -7.06 5.69 -24.75
C GLU A 29 -8.43 5.95 -25.37
N LYS A 30 -9.22 4.88 -25.56
CA LYS A 30 -10.59 4.99 -26.09
C LYS A 30 -11.49 5.68 -25.06
N ALA A 31 -11.36 5.32 -23.79
CA ALA A 31 -12.11 5.93 -22.71
C ALA A 31 -11.87 7.45 -22.66
N GLN A 32 -10.60 7.88 -22.69
CA GLN A 32 -10.23 9.29 -22.69
C GLN A 32 -10.84 10.02 -23.90
N LYS A 33 -10.67 9.47 -25.11
CA LYS A 33 -11.22 10.07 -26.34
C LYS A 33 -12.73 10.32 -26.26
N TYR A 34 -13.49 9.35 -25.75
CA TYR A 34 -14.95 9.50 -25.66
C TYR A 34 -15.38 10.43 -24.53
N LEU A 35 -14.68 10.41 -23.38
CA LEU A 35 -14.96 11.33 -22.28
C LEU A 35 -14.64 12.79 -22.65
N GLU A 36 -13.56 13.06 -23.38
CA GLU A 36 -13.21 14.40 -23.88
C GLU A 36 -14.23 14.92 -24.91
N LYS A 37 -14.76 14.04 -25.77
CA LYS A 37 -15.86 14.38 -26.67
C LYS A 37 -17.13 14.76 -25.92
N ALA A 38 -17.53 13.95 -24.93
CA ALA A 38 -18.69 14.25 -24.10
C ALA A 38 -18.54 15.60 -23.39
N LEU A 39 -17.36 15.84 -22.79
CA LEU A 39 -17.01 17.09 -22.12
C LEU A 39 -17.12 18.30 -23.07
N THR A 40 -16.60 18.16 -24.29
CA THR A 40 -16.65 19.23 -25.29
C THR A 40 -18.10 19.59 -25.64
N ILE A 41 -18.96 18.60 -25.85
CA ILE A 41 -20.37 18.84 -26.19
C ILE A 41 -21.10 19.47 -25.00
N GLN A 42 -20.90 18.95 -23.79
CA GLN A 42 -21.52 19.46 -22.55
C GLN A 42 -21.21 20.93 -22.31
N ARG A 43 -19.94 21.34 -22.51
CA ARG A 43 -19.54 22.75 -22.41
C ARG A 43 -20.23 23.63 -23.44
N VAL A 44 -20.40 23.14 -24.67
CA VAL A 44 -21.07 23.89 -25.76
C VAL A 44 -22.55 24.08 -25.46
N ILE A 45 -23.23 23.06 -24.92
CA ILE A 45 -24.67 23.14 -24.61
C ILE A 45 -24.97 23.72 -23.22
N GLY A 46 -23.93 24.02 -22.43
CA GLY A 46 -24.07 24.56 -21.07
C GLY A 46 -24.54 23.53 -20.02
N ASP A 47 -24.39 22.24 -20.28
CA ASP A 47 -24.74 21.19 -19.32
C ASP A 47 -23.65 21.04 -18.24
N ARG A 48 -23.76 21.84 -17.18
CA ARG A 48 -22.82 21.83 -16.04
C ARG A 48 -22.79 20.50 -15.28
N ASN A 49 -23.95 19.85 -15.12
CA ASN A 49 -24.04 18.53 -14.50
C ASN A 49 -23.29 17.49 -15.31
N GLY A 50 -23.49 17.51 -16.63
CA GLY A 50 -22.76 16.68 -17.57
C GLY A 50 -21.26 16.90 -17.51
N GLU A 51 -20.85 18.17 -17.56
CA GLU A 51 -19.45 18.60 -17.52
C GLU A 51 -18.74 18.08 -16.27
N ALA A 52 -19.34 18.27 -15.09
CA ALA A 52 -18.81 17.75 -13.82
C ALA A 52 -18.63 16.23 -13.85
N SER A 53 -19.64 15.50 -14.34
CA SER A 53 -19.59 14.04 -14.44
C SER A 53 -18.51 13.54 -15.41
N SER A 54 -18.26 14.27 -16.50
CA SER A 54 -17.19 13.92 -17.45
C SER A 54 -15.81 14.18 -16.86
N TYR A 55 -15.64 15.27 -16.09
CA TYR A 55 -14.41 15.53 -15.35
C TYR A 55 -14.14 14.49 -14.28
N GLU A 56 -15.13 14.09 -13.49
CA GLU A 56 -15.02 13.01 -12.49
C GLU A 56 -14.53 11.70 -13.14
N LYS A 57 -15.14 11.31 -14.28
CA LYS A 57 -14.72 10.10 -15.02
C LYS A 57 -13.32 10.20 -15.62
N LEU A 58 -12.92 11.37 -16.13
CA LEU A 58 -11.55 11.61 -16.58
C LEU A 58 -10.56 11.52 -15.41
N GLY A 59 -10.92 12.07 -14.26
CA GLY A 59 -10.14 11.96 -13.03
C GLY A 59 -9.90 10.50 -12.64
N ASN A 60 -10.97 9.71 -12.60
CA ASN A 60 -10.89 8.27 -12.32
C ASN A 60 -10.09 7.49 -13.36
N LEU A 61 -10.18 7.85 -14.64
CA LEU A 61 -9.32 7.28 -15.69
C LEU A 61 -7.85 7.56 -15.42
N PHE A 62 -7.48 8.81 -15.12
CA PHE A 62 -6.09 9.17 -14.84
C PHE A 62 -5.56 8.52 -13.56
N LYS A 63 -6.43 8.34 -12.55
CA LYS A 63 -6.13 7.56 -11.33
C LYS A 63 -5.76 6.12 -11.69
N SER A 64 -6.57 5.44 -12.52
CA SER A 64 -6.32 4.04 -12.94
C SER A 64 -5.03 3.83 -13.73
N ILE A 65 -4.49 4.85 -14.39
CA ILE A 65 -3.22 4.77 -15.12
C ILE A 65 -2.04 5.39 -14.36
N GLY A 66 -2.20 5.67 -13.06
CA GLY A 66 -1.14 6.19 -12.18
C GLY A 66 -0.76 7.66 -12.39
N LYS A 67 -1.54 8.43 -13.16
CA LYS A 67 -1.31 9.86 -13.39
C LYS A 67 -2.06 10.69 -12.34
N TYR A 68 -1.62 10.57 -11.08
CA TYR A 68 -2.33 11.10 -9.91
C TYR A 68 -2.53 12.62 -9.90
N GLU A 69 -1.56 13.42 -10.34
CA GLU A 69 -1.73 14.88 -10.39
C GLU A 69 -2.79 15.29 -11.43
N LYS A 70 -2.83 14.63 -12.59
CA LYS A 70 -3.91 14.87 -13.57
C LYS A 70 -5.27 14.41 -13.02
N ALA A 71 -5.31 13.27 -12.32
CA ALA A 71 -6.53 12.79 -11.68
C ALA A 71 -7.08 13.84 -10.72
N ARG A 72 -6.21 14.39 -9.86
CA ARG A 72 -6.53 15.45 -8.91
C ARG A 72 -7.11 16.68 -9.60
N GLU A 73 -6.44 17.22 -10.61
CA GLU A 73 -6.91 18.42 -11.33
C GLU A 73 -8.32 18.23 -11.91
N TYR A 74 -8.61 17.05 -12.45
CA TYR A 74 -9.92 16.75 -13.02
C TYR A 74 -11.01 16.58 -11.95
N ILE A 75 -10.69 15.91 -10.83
CA ILE A 75 -11.65 15.77 -9.72
C ILE A 75 -11.91 17.12 -9.04
N GLU A 76 -10.89 17.97 -8.86
CA GLU A 76 -11.04 19.34 -8.33
C GLU A 76 -11.91 20.21 -9.25
N LYS A 77 -11.73 20.10 -10.58
CA LYS A 77 -12.64 20.76 -11.54
C LYS A 77 -14.07 20.27 -11.39
N ALA A 78 -14.29 18.96 -11.31
CA ALA A 78 -15.62 18.42 -11.09
C ALA A 78 -16.24 18.96 -9.79
N LEU A 79 -15.47 18.98 -8.70
CA LEU A 79 -15.90 19.48 -7.39
C LEU A 79 -16.37 20.92 -7.44
N ILE A 80 -15.58 21.82 -8.06
CA ILE A 80 -15.96 23.24 -8.21
C ILE A 80 -17.31 23.37 -8.91
N ILE A 81 -17.54 22.62 -9.99
CA ILE A 81 -18.81 22.66 -10.72
C ILE A 81 -19.96 22.12 -9.88
N ARG A 82 -19.75 21.02 -9.13
CA ARG A 82 -20.78 20.45 -8.24
C ARG A 82 -21.20 21.44 -7.16
N MET A 83 -20.24 22.18 -6.59
CA MET A 83 -20.52 23.25 -5.63
C MET A 83 -21.33 24.39 -6.26
N GLU A 84 -20.97 24.82 -7.47
CA GLU A 84 -21.70 25.91 -8.17
C GLU A 84 -23.15 25.56 -8.47
N ILE A 85 -23.45 24.30 -8.79
CA ILE A 85 -24.81 23.84 -9.12
C ILE A 85 -25.57 23.29 -7.91
N GLY A 86 -24.94 23.25 -6.73
CA GLY A 86 -25.53 22.74 -5.49
C GLY A 86 -25.74 21.22 -5.46
N ASP A 87 -24.97 20.44 -6.23
CA ASP A 87 -25.06 18.98 -6.23
C ASP A 87 -24.26 18.37 -5.07
N ARG A 88 -24.88 18.31 -3.90
CA ARG A 88 -24.30 17.76 -2.68
C ARG A 88 -23.90 16.29 -2.80
N ILE A 89 -24.64 15.49 -3.57
CA ILE A 89 -24.30 14.07 -3.79
C ILE A 89 -22.97 14.00 -4.57
N GLY A 90 -22.86 14.77 -5.65
CA GLY A 90 -21.64 14.84 -6.45
C GLY A 90 -20.45 15.45 -5.70
N GLU A 91 -20.68 16.44 -4.83
CA GLU A 91 -19.63 16.98 -3.95
C GLU A 91 -19.07 15.91 -3.01
N ALA A 92 -19.94 15.13 -2.35
CA ALA A 92 -19.52 14.04 -1.47
C ALA A 92 -18.70 12.97 -2.23
N SER A 93 -19.15 12.59 -3.43
CA SER A 93 -18.42 11.67 -4.32
C SER A 93 -17.01 12.18 -4.63
N ASN A 94 -16.90 13.44 -5.09
CA ASN A 94 -15.61 14.03 -5.47
C ASN A 94 -14.67 14.20 -4.27
N TYR A 95 -15.18 14.56 -3.10
CA TYR A 95 -14.37 14.59 -1.88
C TYR A 95 -13.88 13.19 -1.49
N GLY A 96 -14.72 12.17 -1.61
CA GLY A 96 -14.32 10.77 -1.41
C GLY A 96 -13.22 10.33 -2.38
N ASP A 97 -13.35 10.68 -3.66
CA ASP A 97 -12.36 10.38 -4.69
C ASP A 97 -11.02 11.08 -4.44
N LEU A 98 -11.03 12.34 -3.98
CA LEU A 98 -9.81 13.05 -3.54
C LEU A 98 -9.21 12.40 -2.29
N GLY A 99 -10.03 12.02 -1.31
CA GLY A 99 -9.59 11.32 -0.11
C GLY A 99 -8.87 10.02 -0.44
N ALA A 100 -9.48 9.18 -1.29
CA ALA A 100 -8.87 7.96 -1.78
C ALA A 100 -7.57 8.21 -2.55
N LEU A 101 -7.54 9.23 -3.42
CA LEU A 101 -6.35 9.61 -4.17
C LEU A 101 -5.17 9.99 -3.25
N PHE A 102 -5.41 10.82 -2.23
CA PHE A 102 -4.38 11.18 -1.26
C PHE A 102 -3.97 10.01 -0.37
N GLY A 103 -4.90 9.11 -0.05
CA GLY A 103 -4.60 7.85 0.64
C GLY A 103 -3.62 6.98 -0.14
N SER A 104 -3.86 6.78 -1.44
CA SER A 104 -2.95 6.04 -2.33
C SER A 104 -1.57 6.68 -2.48
N LEU A 105 -1.44 7.98 -2.20
CA LEU A 105 -0.17 8.71 -2.20
C LEU A 105 0.53 8.72 -0.83
N GLY A 106 0.00 8.04 0.19
CA GLY A 106 0.52 8.06 1.55
C GLY A 106 0.31 9.39 2.29
N LYS A 107 -0.46 10.32 1.71
CA LYS A 107 -0.75 11.65 2.29
C LYS A 107 -1.95 11.56 3.22
N CYS A 108 -1.83 10.77 4.29
CA CYS A 108 -2.93 10.41 5.19
C CYS A 108 -3.68 11.60 5.80
N GLU A 109 -2.98 12.69 6.16
CA GLU A 109 -3.61 13.88 6.74
C GLU A 109 -4.57 14.58 5.76
N LYS A 110 -4.16 14.71 4.49
CA LYS A 110 -5.03 15.26 3.44
C LYS A 110 -6.18 14.33 3.11
N ALA A 111 -5.92 13.02 3.11
CA ALA A 111 -6.95 12.02 2.91
C ALA A 111 -8.05 12.14 3.99
N LEU A 112 -7.66 12.28 5.26
CA LEU A 112 -8.59 12.49 6.37
C LEU A 112 -9.44 13.76 6.16
N GLU A 113 -8.83 14.89 5.83
CA GLU A 113 -9.56 16.16 5.62
C GLU A 113 -10.66 16.01 4.56
N TYR A 114 -10.34 15.39 3.43
CA TYR A 114 -11.32 15.18 2.36
C TYR A 114 -12.39 14.15 2.72
N MET A 115 -12.02 13.08 3.43
CA MET A 115 -13.00 12.09 3.90
C MET A 115 -13.94 12.66 4.97
N GLU A 116 -13.46 13.52 5.87
CA GLU A 116 -14.32 14.21 6.85
C GLU A 116 -15.30 15.17 6.17
N LYS A 117 -14.87 15.88 5.11
CA LYS A 117 -15.76 16.69 4.27
C LYS A 117 -16.81 15.82 3.61
N ALA A 118 -16.42 14.73 2.93
CA ALA A 118 -17.37 13.81 2.29
C ALA A 118 -18.38 13.23 3.29
N LEU A 119 -17.92 12.80 4.48
CA LEU A 119 -18.76 12.27 5.55
C LEU A 119 -19.79 13.31 6.04
N THR A 120 -19.36 14.56 6.24
CA THR A 120 -20.25 15.64 6.68
C THR A 120 -21.40 15.81 5.70
N ILE A 121 -21.10 15.83 4.39
CA ILE A 121 -22.12 15.96 3.35
C ILE A 121 -23.05 14.74 3.31
N GLN A 122 -22.51 13.52 3.41
CA GLN A 122 -23.30 12.29 3.42
C GLN A 122 -24.31 12.25 4.58
N ILE A 123 -23.90 12.72 5.77
CA ILE A 123 -24.79 12.86 6.92
C ILE A 123 -25.89 13.88 6.61
N GLU A 124 -25.55 15.03 6.05
CA GLU A 124 -26.53 16.08 5.70
C GLU A 124 -27.59 15.60 4.69
N ILE A 125 -27.19 14.84 3.68
CA ILE A 125 -28.10 14.32 2.64
C ILE A 125 -28.80 13.01 3.05
N GLY A 126 -28.44 12.43 4.21
CA GLY A 126 -29.00 11.16 4.68
C GLY A 126 -28.51 9.92 3.93
N ASP A 127 -27.37 9.98 3.24
CA ASP A 127 -26.77 8.83 2.56
C ASP A 127 -26.06 7.90 3.56
N ARG A 128 -26.84 7.01 4.17
CA ARG A 128 -26.36 6.04 5.15
C ARG A 128 -25.33 5.06 4.56
N ASN A 129 -25.43 4.72 3.28
CA ASN A 129 -24.46 3.82 2.65
C ASN A 129 -23.11 4.52 2.48
N GLY A 130 -23.13 5.76 1.96
CA GLY A 130 -21.94 6.59 1.85
C GLY A 130 -21.28 6.81 3.21
N GLU A 131 -22.08 7.13 4.23
CA GLU A 131 -21.62 7.33 5.61
C GLU A 131 -20.86 6.11 6.14
N ALA A 132 -21.42 4.90 5.98
CA ALA A 132 -20.77 3.67 6.42
C ALA A 132 -19.44 3.40 5.68
N SER A 133 -19.42 3.62 4.36
CA SER A 133 -18.19 3.47 3.57
C SER A 133 -17.11 4.48 3.98
N ASN A 134 -17.48 5.75 4.19
CA ASN A 134 -16.52 6.77 4.63
C ASN A 134 -15.98 6.49 6.04
N TYR A 135 -16.81 6.04 6.97
CA TYR A 135 -16.34 5.59 8.28
C TYR A 135 -15.38 4.40 8.19
N GLY A 136 -15.61 3.46 7.28
CA GLY A 136 -14.66 2.36 7.02
C GLY A 136 -13.29 2.87 6.56
N ILE A 137 -13.27 3.81 5.61
CA ILE A 137 -12.02 4.37 5.08
C ILE A 137 -11.32 5.26 6.11
N LEU A 138 -12.05 6.08 6.86
CA LEU A 138 -11.51 6.84 8.00
C LEU A 138 -10.91 5.90 9.05
N GLY A 139 -11.57 4.78 9.33
CA GLY A 139 -11.06 3.73 10.20
C GLY A 139 -9.70 3.21 9.74
N SER A 140 -9.56 2.90 8.46
CA SER A 140 -8.30 2.48 7.83
C SER A 140 -7.21 3.56 7.93
N LEU A 141 -7.54 4.81 7.57
CA LEU A 141 -6.60 5.94 7.63
C LEU A 141 -6.12 6.22 9.06
N PHE A 142 -7.00 6.15 10.05
CA PHE A 142 -6.62 6.28 11.46
C PHE A 142 -5.76 5.11 11.94
N GLY A 143 -6.03 3.89 11.46
CA GLY A 143 -5.20 2.71 11.71
C GLY A 143 -3.77 2.90 11.21
N SER A 144 -3.60 3.34 9.97
CA SER A 144 -2.29 3.64 9.37
C SER A 144 -1.52 4.75 10.09
N LEU A 145 -2.22 5.63 10.81
CA LEU A 145 -1.62 6.69 11.65
C LEU A 145 -1.38 6.26 13.11
N GLY A 146 -1.62 4.99 13.46
CA GLY A 146 -1.51 4.50 14.84
C GLY A 146 -2.59 5.03 15.80
N LYS A 147 -3.65 5.67 15.29
CA LYS A 147 -4.75 6.24 16.09
C LYS A 147 -5.83 5.18 16.35
N CYS A 148 -5.45 4.07 17.01
CA CYS A 148 -6.28 2.87 17.17
C CYS A 148 -7.66 3.14 17.76
N ARG A 149 -7.76 4.03 18.76
CA ARG A 149 -9.06 4.40 19.36
C ARG A 149 -10.01 5.03 18.34
N LYS A 150 -9.52 5.99 17.55
CA LYS A 150 -10.33 6.66 16.52
C LYS A 150 -10.69 5.71 15.38
N ALA A 151 -9.76 4.83 15.01
CA ALA A 151 -10.00 3.80 14.01
C ALA A 151 -11.19 2.91 14.41
N ARG A 152 -11.18 2.43 15.66
CA ARG A 152 -12.27 1.63 16.22
C ARG A 152 -13.60 2.37 16.25
N GLU A 153 -13.62 3.60 16.77
CA GLU A 153 -14.85 4.41 16.82
C GLU A 153 -15.46 4.57 15.43
N CYS A 154 -14.64 4.75 14.38
CA CYS A 154 -15.12 4.82 13.00
C CYS A 154 -15.68 3.48 12.52
N ILE A 155 -14.99 2.38 12.77
CA ILE A 155 -15.41 1.04 12.35
C ILE A 155 -16.70 0.60 13.05
N GLU A 156 -16.84 0.86 14.35
CA GLU A 156 -18.05 0.57 15.12
C GLU A 156 -19.25 1.35 14.58
N LYS A 157 -19.04 2.62 14.20
CA LYS A 157 -20.06 3.41 13.51
C LYS A 157 -20.42 2.79 12.17
N ALA A 158 -19.44 2.50 11.31
CA ALA A 158 -19.68 1.83 10.02
C ALA A 158 -20.48 0.53 10.20
N HIS A 159 -20.14 -0.29 11.21
CA HIS A 159 -20.83 -1.54 11.50
C HIS A 159 -22.27 -1.31 11.95
N THR A 160 -22.49 -0.37 12.88
CA THR A 160 -23.83 0.00 13.37
C THR A 160 -24.73 0.45 12.22
N ILE A 161 -24.23 1.35 11.37
CA ILE A 161 -24.95 1.86 10.20
C ILE A 161 -25.29 0.72 9.24
N ASN A 162 -24.33 -0.14 8.92
CA ASN A 162 -24.55 -1.29 8.04
C ASN A 162 -25.60 -2.27 8.61
N LYS A 163 -25.65 -2.44 9.94
CA LYS A 163 -26.67 -3.25 10.60
C LYS A 163 -28.07 -2.64 10.45
N GLU A 164 -28.18 -1.32 10.54
CA GLU A 164 -29.45 -0.60 10.34
C GLU A 164 -29.95 -0.66 8.90
N ILE A 165 -29.06 -0.57 7.91
CA ILE A 165 -29.44 -0.58 6.48
C ILE A 165 -29.91 -1.98 6.02
N GLY A 166 -29.51 -3.06 6.71
CA GLY A 166 -30.01 -4.43 6.46
C GLY A 166 -29.62 -5.05 5.11
N HIS A 167 -28.82 -4.38 4.28
CA HIS A 167 -28.56 -4.83 2.90
C HIS A 167 -27.44 -5.87 2.79
N ARG A 168 -27.69 -6.96 2.06
CA ARG A 168 -26.68 -7.99 1.69
C ARG A 168 -25.64 -7.50 0.67
N ILE A 169 -25.89 -6.40 -0.05
CA ILE A 169 -25.05 -5.92 -1.17
C ILE A 169 -23.87 -5.06 -0.69
N GLY A 170 -24.05 -4.24 0.37
CA GLY A 170 -22.96 -3.49 1.01
C GLY A 170 -22.02 -4.35 1.85
N LYS A 171 -22.36 -5.63 2.07
CA LYS A 171 -21.53 -6.58 2.82
C LYS A 171 -20.24 -6.93 2.06
N ALA A 172 -20.29 -7.14 0.75
CA ALA A 172 -19.14 -7.66 0.01
C ALA A 172 -17.92 -6.72 0.00
N SER A 173 -18.11 -5.45 -0.39
CA SER A 173 -17.02 -4.46 -0.48
C SER A 173 -16.60 -3.89 0.88
N ASN A 174 -17.52 -3.77 1.85
CA ASN A 174 -17.16 -3.29 3.19
C ASN A 174 -16.52 -4.39 4.06
N TYR A 175 -16.89 -5.68 3.98
CA TYR A 175 -16.18 -6.74 4.71
C TYR A 175 -14.79 -7.03 4.12
N GLU A 176 -14.55 -6.72 2.83
CA GLU A 176 -13.22 -6.79 2.22
C GLU A 176 -12.23 -5.81 2.89
N ILE A 177 -12.72 -4.64 3.34
CA ILE A 177 -11.91 -3.62 4.04
C ILE A 177 -11.97 -3.80 5.56
N LEU A 178 -13.15 -4.11 6.12
CA LEU A 178 -13.38 -4.27 7.56
C LEU A 178 -12.82 -5.58 8.12
N GLY A 179 -12.80 -6.66 7.34
CA GLY A 179 -12.32 -7.98 7.78
C GLY A 179 -10.84 -7.95 8.17
N PRO A 180 -9.94 -7.50 7.30
CA PRO A 180 -8.54 -7.31 7.62
C PRO A 180 -8.33 -6.30 8.76
N LEU A 181 -9.14 -5.24 8.83
CA LEU A 181 -9.02 -4.19 9.86
C LEU A 181 -9.50 -4.63 11.24
N LEU A 182 -10.56 -5.42 11.32
CA LEU A 182 -11.06 -6.01 12.57
C LEU A 182 -10.13 -7.14 13.05
N SER A 183 -9.52 -7.89 12.13
CA SER A 183 -8.45 -8.84 12.47
C SER A 183 -7.25 -8.09 13.04
N THR A 184 -6.72 -7.08 12.33
CA THR A 184 -5.60 -6.28 12.85
C THR A 184 -5.96 -5.54 14.12
N LEU A 185 -7.17 -4.99 14.28
CA LEU A 185 -7.59 -4.36 15.54
C LEU A 185 -7.80 -5.35 16.68
N GLY A 186 -8.24 -6.57 16.39
CA GLY A 186 -8.27 -7.68 17.35
C GLY A 186 -6.85 -8.06 17.79
N ASP A 187 -5.93 -8.14 16.84
CA ASP A 187 -4.50 -8.37 17.11
C ASP A 187 -3.86 -7.19 17.86
N TYR A 188 -4.30 -5.94 17.60
CA TYR A 188 -3.92 -4.75 18.35
C TYR A 188 -4.51 -4.74 19.76
N GLU A 189 -5.68 -5.33 20.02
CA GLU A 189 -6.24 -5.45 21.37
C GLU A 189 -5.59 -6.59 22.16
N GLU A 190 -5.30 -7.72 21.52
CA GLU A 190 -4.51 -8.79 22.11
C GLU A 190 -3.10 -8.29 22.44
N LYS A 191 -2.47 -7.52 21.53
CA LYS A 191 -1.25 -6.76 21.83
C LYS A 191 -1.46 -5.69 22.91
N ALA A 192 -2.52 -4.88 22.87
CA ALA A 192 -2.73 -3.78 23.81
C ALA A 192 -3.04 -4.26 25.25
N SER A 193 -3.66 -5.42 25.38
CA SER A 193 -3.89 -6.09 26.67
C SER A 193 -2.63 -6.80 27.17
N LEU A 194 -1.72 -7.23 26.29
CA LEU A 194 -0.32 -7.57 26.62
C LEU A 194 0.57 -6.33 26.89
N ASP A 195 0.27 -5.18 26.29
CA ASP A 195 1.07 -3.94 26.31
C ASP A 195 0.90 -3.09 27.58
N LYS A 196 0.17 -3.58 28.59
CA LYS A 196 0.44 -3.07 29.95
C LYS A 196 1.88 -3.34 30.39
N ASN A 197 2.64 -4.15 29.67
CA ASN A 197 4.03 -4.47 30.00
C ASN A 197 5.10 -4.15 28.95
N VAL A 198 4.83 -3.73 27.71
CA VAL A 198 5.92 -3.42 26.76
C VAL A 198 5.48 -2.33 25.77
N LYS A 199 6.33 -1.32 25.57
CA LYS A 199 6.15 -0.24 24.57
C LYS A 199 6.12 -0.84 23.16
N THR A 200 5.03 -0.59 22.42
CA THR A 200 4.87 -1.02 21.03
C THR A 200 5.40 0.00 20.03
N GLU A 201 6.25 -0.48 19.13
CA GLU A 201 6.61 0.13 17.84
C GLU A 201 5.85 -0.59 16.72
N PHE A 202 5.45 0.21 15.73
CA PHE A 202 4.90 0.00 14.38
C PHE A 202 4.86 -1.43 13.78
N VAL A 203 3.79 -1.74 13.03
CA VAL A 203 3.80 -2.81 11.98
C VAL A 203 3.73 -2.13 10.60
N PRO A 204 4.86 -2.03 9.87
CA PRO A 204 4.91 -1.49 8.51
C PRO A 204 4.35 -2.50 7.48
N ASP A 205 4.22 -2.05 6.23
CA ASP A 205 4.19 -2.93 5.05
C ASP A 205 5.24 -4.04 5.21
N LEU A 206 4.90 -5.31 4.97
CA LEU A 206 5.84 -6.42 5.20
C LEU A 206 7.13 -6.24 4.38
N ASP A 207 7.00 -5.71 3.17
CA ASP A 207 8.17 -5.43 2.34
C ASP A 207 9.04 -4.31 2.93
N GLU A 208 8.39 -3.26 3.46
CA GLU A 208 9.06 -2.19 4.20
C GLU A 208 9.67 -2.71 5.52
N PHE A 209 8.98 -3.60 6.23
CA PHE A 209 9.43 -4.20 7.47
C PHE A 209 10.69 -5.03 7.27
N PHE A 210 10.70 -5.95 6.29
CA PHE A 210 11.90 -6.74 6.02
C PHE A 210 13.04 -5.86 5.50
N THR A 211 12.73 -4.89 4.65
CA THR A 211 13.74 -3.96 4.12
C THR A 211 14.37 -3.10 5.22
N GLU A 212 13.58 -2.51 6.11
CA GLU A 212 14.09 -1.66 7.19
C GLU A 212 14.69 -2.48 8.34
N SER A 213 14.14 -3.66 8.66
CA SER A 213 14.63 -4.51 9.75
C SER A 213 16.05 -5.02 9.52
N PHE A 214 16.43 -5.22 8.26
CA PHE A 214 17.71 -5.82 7.87
C PHE A 214 18.58 -4.88 7.03
N ARG A 215 18.19 -3.60 6.90
CA ARG A 215 18.95 -2.57 6.17
C ARG A 215 20.41 -2.44 6.62
N GLY A 216 20.67 -2.67 7.91
CA GLY A 216 22.00 -2.63 8.51
C GLY A 216 22.78 -3.95 8.45
N LEU A 217 22.19 -5.03 7.95
CA LEU A 217 22.80 -6.36 7.85
C LEU A 217 23.35 -6.67 6.44
N GLY A 218 23.40 -5.65 5.57
CA GLY A 218 24.08 -5.70 4.27
C GLY A 218 25.56 -5.35 4.35
N ILE A 219 26.30 -5.66 3.28
CA ILE A 219 27.71 -5.29 3.14
C ILE A 219 27.81 -3.76 3.01
N LEU A 220 28.45 -3.11 3.97
CA LEU A 220 28.80 -1.69 3.89
C LEU A 220 29.88 -1.50 2.81
N PRO A 221 29.80 -0.46 1.94
CA PRO A 221 30.75 -0.25 0.84
C PRO A 221 32.22 0.00 1.26
N ALA A 222 32.53 0.02 2.56
CA ALA A 222 33.81 0.48 3.09
C ALA A 222 34.29 -0.33 4.31
N GLN A 223 33.80 -1.55 4.51
CA GLN A 223 34.48 -2.47 5.42
C GLN A 223 35.38 -3.40 4.60
N ASN A 224 36.69 -3.22 4.75
CA ASN A 224 37.68 -4.16 4.25
C ASN A 224 37.40 -5.52 4.89
N CYS A 225 36.85 -6.44 4.11
CA CYS A 225 36.76 -7.84 4.49
C CYS A 225 38.19 -8.35 4.73
N GLU A 226 38.40 -9.07 5.84
CA GLU A 226 39.64 -9.84 6.00
C GLU A 226 39.73 -10.83 4.84
N ASP A 227 40.66 -10.59 3.92
CA ASP A 227 41.04 -11.60 2.94
C ASP A 227 41.74 -12.73 3.70
N ARG A 228 41.04 -13.86 3.83
CA ARG A 228 41.60 -15.12 4.32
C ARG A 228 41.84 -16.08 3.15
N SER A 229 42.34 -15.55 2.04
CA SER A 229 43.10 -16.31 1.04
C SER A 229 44.05 -17.26 1.76
N LEU A 230 44.00 -18.53 1.38
CA LEU A 230 44.78 -19.60 1.98
C LEU A 230 46.26 -19.62 1.54
N ASP A 231 46.71 -18.61 0.79
CA ASP A 231 48.10 -18.44 0.43
C ASP A 231 48.53 -16.95 0.54
N ASP A 232 49.75 -16.80 1.04
CA ASP A 232 50.64 -15.65 1.04
C ASP A 232 50.63 -14.67 2.23
N THR A 233 51.72 -14.79 2.98
CA THR A 233 52.36 -13.83 3.88
C THR A 233 52.65 -12.51 3.17
N ASP A 234 52.17 -11.37 3.68
CA ASP A 234 53.03 -10.21 3.92
C ASP A 234 52.38 -9.03 4.68
N SER A 235 53.21 -8.48 5.56
CA SER A 235 53.18 -7.27 6.39
C SER A 235 51.96 -6.31 6.41
N LEU A 236 51.45 -6.13 7.64
CA LEU A 236 50.76 -4.94 8.16
C LEU A 236 51.49 -3.63 7.78
N SER A 237 50.73 -2.61 7.38
CA SER A 237 51.14 -1.21 7.55
C SER A 237 50.00 -0.34 8.09
N ASP A 238 50.38 0.52 9.03
CA ASP A 238 49.55 1.37 9.86
C ASP A 238 48.72 2.38 9.08
N HIS A 239 47.41 2.18 9.01
CA HIS A 239 46.48 3.31 8.95
C HIS A 239 45.21 3.05 9.79
N TYR A 240 45.43 2.65 11.05
CA TYR A 240 44.44 2.76 12.11
C TYR A 240 44.31 4.22 12.55
N ARG A 241 43.35 4.94 11.96
CA ARG A 241 42.68 6.08 12.61
C ARG A 241 41.41 6.45 11.86
N ASN A 242 40.32 5.75 12.19
CA ASN A 242 38.99 6.33 12.44
C ASN A 242 37.98 5.19 12.72
N CYS A 243 38.19 4.44 13.80
CA CYS A 243 37.09 3.77 14.48
C CYS A 243 36.30 4.84 15.23
N ALA A 244 35.10 5.18 14.75
CA ALA A 244 33.95 5.63 15.56
C ALA A 244 32.84 6.19 14.65
N LEU A 245 32.11 5.32 13.96
CA LEU A 245 30.67 5.50 13.74
C LEU A 245 29.98 4.14 13.88
N LEU A 246 30.17 3.50 15.04
CA LEU A 246 29.05 2.84 15.69
C LEU A 246 27.93 3.87 15.80
N ARG A 247 26.72 3.51 15.36
CA ARG A 247 25.50 4.11 15.92
C ARG A 247 24.29 3.19 15.69
N ASP A 248 24.03 2.43 16.74
CA ASP A 248 22.71 2.26 17.36
C ASP A 248 21.64 1.46 16.61
N CYS A 249 21.96 0.27 16.12
CA CYS A 249 20.97 -0.80 16.13
C CYS A 249 21.24 -1.63 17.39
N GLU A 250 20.48 -1.42 18.46
CA GLU A 250 20.66 -2.22 19.68
C GLU A 250 20.61 -3.71 19.31
N ASP A 251 21.57 -4.55 19.73
CA ASP A 251 21.56 -6.01 19.46
C ASP A 251 20.21 -6.66 19.83
N LYS A 252 19.51 -6.07 20.81
CA LYS A 252 18.15 -6.44 21.22
C LYS A 252 17.11 -6.23 20.11
N HIS A 253 17.24 -5.19 19.30
CA HIS A 253 16.35 -4.85 18.19
C HIS A 253 16.49 -5.88 17.06
N ILE A 254 17.72 -6.21 16.66
CA ILE A 254 17.97 -7.27 15.66
C ILE A 254 17.44 -8.61 16.17
N LYS A 255 17.71 -8.98 17.42
CA LYS A 255 17.21 -10.22 18.02
C LYS A 255 15.68 -10.27 18.06
N LYS A 256 15.03 -9.15 18.38
CA LYS A 256 13.57 -9.01 18.36
C LYS A 256 13.01 -9.13 16.93
N ASN A 257 13.69 -8.58 15.93
CA ASN A 257 13.30 -8.70 14.54
C ASN A 257 13.44 -10.13 14.01
N LEU A 258 14.50 -10.84 14.42
CA LEU A 258 14.68 -12.26 14.09
C LEU A 258 13.58 -13.14 14.71
N ASP A 259 13.22 -12.90 15.97
CA ASP A 259 12.09 -13.57 16.63
C ASP A 259 10.77 -13.31 15.90
N LEU A 260 10.53 -12.06 15.48
CA LEU A 260 9.34 -11.71 14.71
C LEU A 260 9.34 -12.37 13.33
N CYS A 261 10.49 -12.44 12.65
CA CYS A 261 10.64 -13.13 11.38
C CYS A 261 10.38 -14.63 11.51
N TYR A 262 10.86 -15.28 12.57
CA TYR A 262 10.55 -16.68 12.84
C TYR A 262 9.03 -16.87 12.99
N LYS A 263 8.36 -16.03 13.77
CA LYS A 263 6.91 -16.09 14.00
C LYS A 263 6.08 -15.86 12.74
N ILE A 264 6.53 -14.98 11.85
CA ILE A 264 5.82 -14.68 10.60
C ILE A 264 6.07 -15.77 9.54
N ILE A 265 7.30 -16.27 9.43
CA ILE A 265 7.73 -17.06 8.28
C ILE A 265 7.74 -18.55 8.59
N VAL A 266 8.32 -18.94 9.72
CA VAL A 266 8.65 -20.34 10.02
C VAL A 266 7.60 -20.96 10.92
N ALA A 267 7.16 -20.28 11.98
CA ALA A 267 6.18 -20.80 12.93
C ALA A 267 4.88 -21.32 12.28
N PRO A 268 4.28 -20.66 11.27
CA PRO A 268 3.05 -21.14 10.62
C PRO A 268 3.20 -22.47 9.88
N VAL A 269 4.44 -22.85 9.54
CA VAL A 269 4.76 -24.05 8.75
C VAL A 269 5.74 -24.98 9.48
N ALA A 270 6.08 -24.70 10.74
CA ALA A 270 7.11 -25.42 11.49
C ALA A 270 6.81 -26.93 11.57
N ASP A 271 5.54 -27.28 11.78
CA ASP A 271 5.07 -28.67 11.82
C ASP A 271 5.23 -29.42 10.50
N LEU A 272 5.40 -28.70 9.38
CA LEU A 272 5.60 -29.26 8.05
C LEU A 272 7.09 -29.46 7.72
N LEU A 273 8.00 -28.81 8.46
CA LEU A 273 9.45 -28.90 8.28
C LEU A 273 10.02 -30.16 8.97
N LYS A 274 9.53 -31.34 8.56
CA LYS A 274 9.93 -32.64 9.14
C LYS A 274 11.19 -33.23 8.50
N GLU A 275 11.56 -32.72 7.33
CA GLU A 275 12.71 -33.20 6.57
C GLU A 275 14.01 -32.48 6.97
N PRO A 276 15.18 -33.13 6.87
CA PRO A 276 16.46 -32.57 7.29
C PRO A 276 16.95 -31.42 6.39
N GLU A 277 16.39 -31.27 5.19
CA GLU A 277 16.72 -30.20 4.25
C GLU A 277 15.50 -29.31 3.97
N VAL A 278 15.66 -28.00 4.16
CA VAL A 278 14.63 -27.00 3.90
C VAL A 278 15.06 -26.14 2.72
N ILE A 279 14.24 -26.13 1.66
CA ILE A 279 14.46 -25.31 0.48
C ILE A 279 13.64 -24.03 0.62
N ILE A 280 14.32 -22.89 0.64
CA ILE A 280 13.70 -21.56 0.78
C ILE A 280 13.74 -20.86 -0.58
N HIS A 281 12.58 -20.41 -1.03
CA HIS A 281 12.41 -19.66 -2.28
C HIS A 281 11.93 -18.23 -1.95
N PRO A 282 12.85 -17.30 -1.60
CA PRO A 282 12.47 -15.95 -1.21
C PRO A 282 11.98 -15.13 -2.40
N ASP A 283 10.77 -14.57 -2.31
CA ASP A 283 10.21 -13.63 -3.28
C ASP A 283 10.29 -12.18 -2.74
N SER A 284 10.29 -11.19 -3.64
CA SER A 284 10.45 -9.76 -3.30
C SER A 284 11.68 -9.49 -2.41
N CYS A 285 11.54 -8.77 -1.30
CA CYS A 285 12.63 -8.39 -0.37
C CYS A 285 13.05 -9.49 0.61
N MET A 286 12.40 -10.67 0.58
CA MET A 286 12.64 -11.77 1.52
C MET A 286 14.06 -12.36 1.44
N TYR A 287 14.81 -12.05 0.39
CA TYR A 287 16.24 -12.42 0.29
C TYR A 287 17.10 -11.74 1.35
N GLN A 288 16.62 -10.67 1.99
CA GLN A 288 17.33 -9.96 3.05
C GLN A 288 17.17 -10.62 4.43
N VAL A 289 16.23 -11.57 4.57
CA VAL A 289 16.01 -12.27 5.83
C VAL A 289 17.16 -13.26 6.07
N PRO A 290 17.88 -13.18 7.20
CA PRO A 290 18.93 -14.12 7.53
C PRO A 290 18.33 -15.42 8.07
N PHE A 291 17.74 -16.24 7.18
CA PHE A 291 17.02 -17.46 7.54
C PHE A 291 17.82 -18.42 8.44
N ALA A 292 19.13 -18.50 8.24
CA ALA A 292 20.03 -19.31 9.06
C ALA A 292 20.11 -18.88 10.53
N ALA A 293 19.85 -17.60 10.81
CA ALA A 293 19.89 -16.97 12.12
C ALA A 293 18.51 -16.89 12.81
N LEU A 294 17.44 -17.38 12.16
CA LEU A 294 16.13 -17.46 12.80
C LEU A 294 16.17 -18.50 13.91
N THR A 295 15.67 -18.13 15.09
CA THR A 295 15.62 -18.99 16.27
C THR A 295 14.23 -19.57 16.46
N ASN A 296 14.15 -20.87 16.73
CA ASN A 296 12.89 -21.50 17.12
C ASN A 296 12.45 -21.10 18.55
N GLU A 297 11.27 -21.54 18.97
CA GLU A 297 10.75 -21.26 20.32
C GLU A 297 11.65 -21.81 21.45
N GLU A 298 12.53 -22.77 21.15
CA GLU A 298 13.52 -23.34 22.06
C GLU A 298 14.85 -22.56 22.07
N GLY A 299 14.97 -21.50 21.26
CA GLY A 299 16.16 -20.65 21.15
C GLY A 299 17.27 -21.22 20.26
N LYS A 300 17.02 -22.30 19.53
CA LYS A 300 17.96 -22.95 18.62
C LYS A 300 17.87 -22.33 17.22
N TYR A 301 19.02 -22.07 16.58
CA TYR A 301 19.05 -21.54 15.22
C TYR A 301 18.56 -22.57 14.19
N LEU A 302 17.88 -22.09 13.15
CA LEU A 302 17.37 -22.93 12.07
C LEU A 302 18.48 -23.67 11.33
N SER A 303 19.67 -23.07 11.25
CA SER A 303 20.87 -23.70 10.68
C SER A 303 21.41 -24.88 11.50
N GLU A 304 21.06 -24.98 12.78
CA GLU A 304 21.43 -26.10 13.64
C GLU A 304 20.39 -27.23 13.65
N SER A 305 19.17 -26.97 13.18
CA SER A 305 18.09 -27.95 13.08
C SER A 305 17.96 -28.54 11.67
N SER A 306 18.29 -27.77 10.64
CA SER A 306 18.03 -28.13 9.25
C SER A 306 19.11 -27.61 8.31
N LYS A 307 19.42 -28.38 7.27
CA LYS A 307 20.24 -27.92 6.16
C LYS A 307 19.41 -26.96 5.31
N LEU A 308 19.84 -25.71 5.18
CA LEU A 308 19.12 -24.70 4.41
C LEU A 308 19.68 -24.60 2.99
N ARG A 309 18.79 -24.66 2.00
CA ARG A 309 19.12 -24.38 0.59
C ARG A 309 18.27 -23.21 0.11
N ILE A 310 18.91 -22.09 -0.21
CA ILE A 310 18.22 -20.91 -0.75
C ILE A 310 18.30 -20.96 -2.27
N VAL A 311 17.16 -20.91 -2.94
CA VAL A 311 17.06 -20.90 -4.41
C VAL A 311 16.49 -19.56 -4.87
N PRO A 312 17.04 -18.93 -5.92
CA PRO A 312 16.58 -17.61 -6.35
C PRO A 312 15.15 -17.68 -6.90
N SER A 313 14.32 -16.66 -6.60
CA SER A 313 13.01 -16.52 -7.22
C SER A 313 13.09 -16.01 -8.66
N LEU A 314 12.00 -16.18 -9.42
CA LEU A 314 11.91 -15.61 -10.76
C LEU A 314 12.06 -14.08 -10.72
N THR A 315 11.60 -13.45 -9.65
CA THR A 315 11.77 -12.03 -9.36
C THR A 315 13.25 -11.69 -9.12
N THR A 316 13.94 -12.45 -8.27
CA THR A 316 15.39 -12.29 -8.04
C THR A 316 16.19 -12.49 -9.32
N LEU A 317 15.85 -13.50 -10.13
CA LEU A 317 16.52 -13.75 -11.41
C LEU A 317 16.28 -12.61 -12.42
N LYS A 318 15.06 -12.06 -12.48
CA LYS A 318 14.76 -10.86 -13.29
C LYS A 318 15.53 -9.64 -12.81
N LEU A 319 15.61 -9.40 -11.50
CA LEU A 319 16.39 -8.29 -10.94
C LEU A 319 17.87 -8.41 -11.30
N ILE A 320 18.45 -9.61 -11.20
CA ILE A 320 19.82 -9.88 -11.63
C ILE A 320 19.97 -9.63 -13.15
N GLN A 321 19.04 -10.10 -13.96
CA GLN A 321 19.08 -9.94 -15.42
C GLN A 321 18.90 -8.48 -15.88
N HIS A 322 18.12 -7.69 -15.13
CA HIS A 322 17.88 -6.27 -15.40
C HIS A 322 18.92 -5.34 -14.77
N SER A 323 19.84 -5.88 -13.95
CA SER A 323 20.91 -5.10 -13.34
C SER A 323 21.99 -4.74 -14.39
N PRO A 324 22.54 -3.52 -14.37
CA PRO A 324 23.62 -3.13 -15.27
C PRO A 324 24.84 -4.07 -15.13
N PRO A 325 25.60 -4.35 -16.20
CA PRO A 325 26.76 -5.27 -16.16
C PRO A 325 27.82 -4.88 -15.12
N GLN A 326 27.88 -3.59 -14.77
CA GLN A 326 28.86 -3.01 -13.85
C GLN A 326 28.38 -3.03 -12.38
N TYR A 327 27.12 -3.41 -12.13
CA TYR A 327 26.50 -3.37 -10.80
C TYR A 327 27.20 -4.34 -9.82
N HIS A 328 27.50 -5.55 -10.28
CA HIS A 328 28.14 -6.57 -9.45
C HIS A 328 29.65 -6.38 -9.28
N SER A 329 30.30 -5.66 -10.20
CA SER A 329 31.73 -5.35 -10.13
C SER A 329 32.08 -4.20 -9.17
N GLN A 330 31.07 -3.41 -8.77
CA GLN A 330 31.25 -2.26 -7.86
C GLN A 330 30.98 -2.60 -6.39
N THR A 331 30.44 -3.79 -6.10
CA THR A 331 30.01 -4.20 -4.77
C THR A 331 30.87 -5.30 -4.15
N ASP A 332 32.08 -5.55 -4.69
CA ASP A 332 33.00 -6.62 -4.25
C ASP A 332 32.31 -7.99 -4.06
N ALA A 333 31.30 -8.28 -4.88
CA ALA A 333 30.51 -9.50 -4.77
C ALA A 333 31.10 -10.60 -5.64
N LEU A 334 31.63 -11.67 -5.01
CA LEU A 334 32.11 -12.86 -5.70
C LEU A 334 30.92 -13.78 -6.06
N ILE A 335 30.60 -13.89 -7.36
CA ILE A 335 29.64 -14.89 -7.85
C ILE A 335 30.42 -16.16 -8.18
N VAL A 336 30.33 -17.18 -7.33
CA VAL A 336 30.87 -18.52 -7.61
C VAL A 336 29.77 -19.38 -8.22
N HIS A 337 29.96 -19.78 -9.48
CA HIS A 337 29.11 -20.78 -10.12
C HIS A 337 29.54 -22.17 -9.63
N GLY A 338 28.62 -22.92 -9.02
CA GLY A 338 28.82 -24.32 -8.63
C GLY A 338 28.63 -25.30 -9.77
#